data_AF-A0A520IFU9-F1
#
_entry.id   AF-A0A520IFU9-F1
#
_cell.length_a   1.000
_cell.length_b   1.000
_cell.length_c   1.000
_cell.angle_alpha   90.00
_cell.angle_beta   90.00
_cell.angle_gamma   90.00
#
_symmetry.space_group_name_H-M   'P 1'
#
loop_
_entity.id
_entity.type
_entity.pdbx_description
1 polymer ?
#
loop_
_entity_poly.entity_id
_entity_poly.type
_entity_poly.pdbx_seq_one_letter_code
_entity_poly.pdbx_strand_id
1 'polypeptide(L)'
;LFLRLMIPGVIGGVLGAYVLSNIDASTAKPFILAYLTSIGVYLLYRGLRYPPKQKEPKIVEPLGLVGGFLDAAGGGGWGPVVTSNLLVQGASPRTTIGTVNTAEFFLTATISATFITQLGWAAFTQATVGLLIGGVLAAPFGAMLAKRVPAKTLMVLVGVILTITSLFGLYRAIWH
;
A
#
# COMPACT_ATOMS: atom_id res chain seq x y z
N LEU A 1 -3.61 20.52 -2.30
CA LEU A 1 -2.92 19.25 -2.00
C LEU A 1 -3.81 18.04 -2.28
N PHE A 2 -5.00 17.99 -1.69
CA PHE A 2 -5.96 16.87 -1.85
C PHE A 2 -6.20 16.44 -3.30
N LEU A 3 -6.78 17.28 -4.15
CA LEU A 3 -7.09 16.91 -5.55
C LEU A 3 -5.83 16.57 -6.37
N ARG A 4 -4.72 17.28 -6.13
CA ARG A 4 -3.43 17.01 -6.80
C ARG A 4 -2.78 15.68 -6.41
N LEU A 5 -3.22 15.08 -5.31
CA LEU A 5 -2.78 13.77 -4.86
C LEU A 5 -3.81 12.68 -5.20
N MET A 6 -5.08 12.96 -4.94
CA MET A 6 -6.20 12.06 -5.14
C MET A 6 -6.40 11.75 -6.62
N ILE A 7 -6.39 12.74 -7.52
CA ILE A 7 -6.64 12.48 -8.94
C ILE A 7 -5.55 11.59 -9.55
N PRO A 8 -4.24 11.90 -9.43
CA PRO A 8 -3.21 10.99 -9.90
C PRO A 8 -3.24 9.63 -9.19
N GLY A 9 -3.52 9.62 -7.88
CA GLY A 9 -3.67 8.39 -7.09
C GLY A 9 -4.76 7.47 -7.62
N VAL A 10 -5.96 8.00 -7.82
CA VAL A 10 -7.10 7.26 -8.37
C VAL A 10 -6.77 6.76 -9.77
N ILE A 11 -6.18 7.58 -10.64
CA ILE A 11 -5.75 7.16 -11.98
C ILE A 11 -4.77 5.99 -11.87
N GLY A 12 -3.75 6.11 -11.03
CA GLY A 12 -2.77 5.04 -10.79
C GLY A 12 -3.41 3.77 -10.25
N GLY A 13 -4.31 3.88 -9.29
CA GLY A 13 -5.03 2.75 -8.69
C GLY A 13 -5.95 2.04 -9.68
N VAL A 14 -6.71 2.79 -10.49
CA VAL A 14 -7.54 2.22 -11.56
C VAL A 14 -6.67 1.51 -12.60
N LEU A 15 -5.56 2.13 -13.02
CA LEU A 15 -4.62 1.49 -13.95
C LEU A 15 -4.02 0.21 -13.36
N GLY A 16 -3.62 0.23 -12.09
CA GLY A 16 -3.08 -0.96 -11.40
C GLY A 16 -4.11 -2.07 -11.32
N ALA A 17 -5.33 -1.76 -10.86
CA ALA A 17 -6.42 -2.72 -10.77
C ALA A 17 -6.82 -3.27 -12.15
N TYR A 18 -6.88 -2.41 -13.18
CA TYR A 18 -7.18 -2.80 -14.55
C TYR A 18 -6.12 -3.74 -15.12
N VAL A 19 -4.84 -3.39 -15.00
CA VAL A 19 -3.72 -4.24 -15.45
C VAL A 19 -3.72 -5.58 -14.73
N LEU A 20 -3.87 -5.59 -13.41
CA LEU A 20 -3.91 -6.82 -12.62
C LEU A 20 -5.12 -7.70 -12.95
N SER A 21 -6.27 -7.10 -13.29
CA SER A 21 -7.47 -7.86 -13.63
C SER A 21 -7.43 -8.48 -15.03
N ASN A 22 -6.56 -7.95 -15.93
CA ASN A 22 -6.44 -8.42 -17.31
C ASN A 22 -5.21 -9.33 -17.55
N ILE A 23 -4.30 -9.45 -16.58
CA ILE A 23 -3.15 -10.35 -16.66
C ILE A 23 -3.47 -11.64 -15.90
N ASP A 24 -3.03 -12.77 -16.45
CA ASP A 24 -3.18 -14.05 -15.76
C ASP A 24 -2.45 -14.04 -14.39
N ALA A 25 -3.17 -14.47 -13.36
CA ALA A 25 -2.70 -14.42 -11.98
C ALA A 25 -1.40 -15.21 -11.78
N SER A 26 -1.17 -16.30 -12.53
CA SER A 26 0.07 -17.09 -12.45
C SER A 26 1.29 -16.29 -12.89
N THR A 27 1.11 -15.43 -13.90
CA THR A 27 2.18 -14.57 -14.43
C THR A 27 2.36 -13.33 -13.57
N ALA A 28 1.26 -12.72 -13.08
CA ALA A 28 1.32 -11.51 -12.25
C ALA A 28 1.93 -11.78 -10.86
N LYS A 29 1.69 -12.96 -10.30
CA LYS A 29 2.05 -13.31 -8.91
C LYS A 29 3.55 -13.15 -8.61
N PRO A 30 4.51 -13.66 -9.41
CA PRO A 30 5.94 -13.40 -9.20
C PRO A 30 6.30 -11.92 -9.16
N PHE A 31 5.73 -11.10 -10.06
CA PHE A 31 6.00 -9.66 -10.10
C PHE A 31 5.47 -8.94 -8.85
N ILE A 32 4.25 -9.26 -8.42
CA ILE A 32 3.65 -8.70 -7.20
C ILE A 32 4.51 -9.07 -5.99
N LEU A 33 4.94 -10.33 -5.87
CA LEU A 33 5.75 -10.80 -4.75
C LEU A 33 7.16 -10.18 -4.75
N ALA A 34 7.78 -10.00 -5.92
CA ALA A 34 9.05 -9.29 -6.05
C ALA A 34 8.93 -7.82 -5.63
N TYR A 35 7.84 -7.16 -6.04
CA TYR A 35 7.51 -5.80 -5.62
C TYR A 35 7.29 -5.70 -4.10
N LEU A 36 6.45 -6.57 -3.52
CA LEU A 36 6.17 -6.58 -2.08
C LEU A 36 7.44 -6.87 -1.26
N THR A 37 8.31 -7.76 -1.75
CA THR A 37 9.64 -7.99 -1.16
C THR A 37 10.47 -6.70 -1.17
N SER A 38 10.48 -5.97 -2.29
CA SER A 38 11.19 -4.70 -2.42
C SER A 38 10.66 -3.64 -1.45
N ILE A 39 9.33 -3.57 -1.26
CA ILE A 39 8.72 -2.68 -0.26
C ILE A 39 9.06 -3.11 1.16
N GLY A 40 9.06 -4.41 1.46
CA GLY A 40 9.48 -4.94 2.75
C GLY A 40 10.91 -4.51 3.09
N VAL A 41 11.84 -4.68 2.15
CA VAL A 41 13.24 -4.24 2.28
C VAL A 41 13.33 -2.71 2.44
N TYR A 42 12.53 -1.95 1.70
CA TYR A 42 12.47 -0.49 1.83
C TYR A 42 12.00 -0.06 3.23
N LEU A 43 10.97 -0.71 3.78
CA LEU A 43 10.48 -0.46 5.14
C LEU A 43 11.54 -0.79 6.21
N LEU A 44 12.27 -1.89 6.03
CA LEU A 44 13.39 -2.26 6.90
C LEU A 44 14.49 -1.19 6.87
N TYR A 45 14.97 -0.84 5.68
CA TYR A 45 15.99 0.19 5.49
C TYR A 45 15.59 1.50 6.16
N ARG A 46 14.33 1.89 5.99
CA ARG A 46 13.81 3.14 6.54
C ARG A 46 13.57 3.10 8.05
N GLY A 47 13.11 1.98 8.59
CA GLY A 47 13.00 1.77 10.03
C GLY A 47 14.37 1.86 10.71
N LEU A 48 15.41 1.30 10.10
CA LEU A 48 16.79 1.41 10.60
C LEU A 48 17.35 2.84 10.53
N ARG A 49 16.95 3.62 9.51
CA ARG A 49 17.37 5.02 9.30
C ARG A 49 16.45 6.05 9.97
N TYR A 50 15.53 5.63 10.83
CA TYR A 50 14.66 6.56 11.57
C TYR A 50 15.47 7.38 12.60
N PRO A 51 15.22 8.70 12.77
CA PRO A 51 14.16 9.51 12.17
C PRO A 51 14.45 9.97 10.73
N PRO A 52 13.42 10.18 9.90
CA PRO A 52 13.62 10.59 8.51
C PRO A 52 14.31 11.95 8.43
N LYS A 53 15.34 12.06 7.59
CA LYS A 53 15.99 13.34 7.28
C LYS A 53 15.02 14.19 6.46
N GLN A 54 14.70 15.39 6.94
CA GLN A 54 13.92 16.36 6.19
C GLN A 54 14.63 16.66 4.86
N LYS A 55 13.90 16.53 3.76
CA LYS A 55 14.36 16.84 2.41
C LYS A 55 13.25 17.63 1.74
N GLU A 56 13.62 18.49 0.80
CA GLU A 56 12.67 19.13 -0.12
C GLU A 56 12.47 18.26 -1.37
N PRO A 57 11.31 17.60 -1.51
CA PRO A 57 10.80 17.24 -2.83
C PRO A 57 9.55 18.05 -3.16
N LYS A 58 9.57 18.71 -4.33
CA LYS A 58 8.52 19.60 -4.84
C LYS A 58 7.42 18.92 -5.65
N ILE A 59 7.45 17.58 -5.79
CA ILE A 59 6.67 16.86 -6.81
C ILE A 59 5.73 15.85 -6.14
N VAL A 60 4.42 16.16 -6.13
CA VAL A 60 3.37 15.39 -5.42
C VAL A 60 2.55 14.49 -6.36
N GLU A 61 2.42 14.88 -7.63
CA GLU A 61 1.54 14.22 -8.60
C GLU A 61 2.02 12.81 -9.01
N PRO A 62 3.31 12.58 -9.34
CA PRO A 62 3.84 11.24 -9.62
C PRO A 62 3.82 10.33 -8.39
N LEU A 63 3.95 10.88 -7.18
CA LEU A 63 3.85 10.11 -5.95
C LEU A 63 2.45 9.55 -5.76
N GLY A 64 1.42 10.35 -6.07
CA GLY A 64 0.04 9.87 -6.10
C GLY A 64 -0.13 8.73 -7.10
N LEU A 65 0.28 8.92 -8.35
CA LEU A 65 0.12 7.91 -9.40
C LEU A 65 0.84 6.60 -9.07
N VAL A 66 2.12 6.66 -8.73
CA VAL A 66 2.91 5.47 -8.37
C VAL A 66 2.35 4.85 -7.10
N GLY A 67 2.06 5.66 -6.07
CA GLY A 67 1.46 5.18 -4.82
C GLY A 67 0.16 4.43 -5.07
N GLY A 68 -0.75 4.97 -5.89
CA GLY A 68 -2.04 4.37 -6.19
C GLY A 68 -1.93 3.07 -6.99
N PHE A 69 -1.06 3.02 -8.01
CA PHE A 69 -0.80 1.80 -8.77
C PHE A 69 -0.25 0.69 -7.89
N LEU A 70 0.74 1.04 -7.08
CA LEU A 70 1.40 0.13 -6.15
C LEU A 70 0.47 -0.36 -5.03
N ASP A 71 -0.50 0.47 -4.64
CA ASP A 71 -1.53 0.11 -3.68
C ASP A 71 -2.55 -0.86 -4.28
N ALA A 72 -2.96 -0.66 -5.53
CA ALA A 72 -3.81 -1.64 -6.24
C ALA A 72 -3.11 -2.99 -6.44
N ALA A 73 -1.79 -2.99 -6.62
CA ALA A 73 -1.01 -4.20 -6.84
C ALA A 73 -0.84 -5.08 -5.58
N GLY A 74 -0.84 -4.49 -4.38
CA GLY A 74 -0.53 -5.23 -3.15
C GLY A 74 -0.83 -4.57 -1.80
N GLY A 75 -1.56 -3.43 -1.79
CA GLY A 75 -2.17 -2.84 -0.59
C GLY A 75 -1.23 -2.20 0.44
N GLY A 76 0.00 -1.89 0.06
CA GLY A 76 1.01 -1.34 0.98
C GLY A 76 1.87 -0.22 0.40
N GLY A 77 1.56 0.24 -0.82
CA GLY A 77 2.36 1.24 -1.53
C GLY A 77 2.09 2.66 -1.06
N TRP A 78 0.85 2.97 -0.68
CA TRP A 78 0.41 4.35 -0.45
C TRP A 78 1.11 5.03 0.75
N GLY A 79 1.10 4.42 1.94
CA GLY A 79 1.69 5.01 3.15
C GLY A 79 3.21 5.31 3.05
N PRO A 80 4.05 4.35 2.61
CA PRO A 80 5.49 4.54 2.47
C PRO A 80 5.89 5.49 1.33
N VAL A 81 5.10 5.56 0.25
CA VAL A 81 5.40 6.40 -0.93
C VAL A 81 4.81 7.80 -0.79
N VAL A 82 3.59 7.94 -0.30
CA VAL A 82 2.84 9.21 -0.30
C VAL A 82 2.93 9.93 1.03
N THR A 83 2.37 9.36 2.11
CA THR A 83 2.31 9.98 3.45
C THR A 83 3.69 10.37 3.94
N SER A 84 4.61 9.44 3.75
CA SER A 84 6.01 9.52 4.13
C SER A 84 6.79 10.62 3.44
N ASN A 85 6.65 10.72 2.11
CA ASN A 85 7.31 11.77 1.37
C ASN A 85 6.72 13.13 1.76
N LEU A 86 5.39 13.26 1.84
CA LEU A 86 4.72 14.52 2.18
C LEU A 86 5.09 15.05 3.58
N LEU A 87 5.21 14.17 4.59
CA LEU A 87 5.68 14.56 5.92
C LEU A 87 7.15 14.99 5.93
N VAL A 88 7.98 14.38 5.07
CA VAL A 88 9.39 14.76 4.92
C VAL A 88 9.55 16.13 4.24
N GLN A 89 8.58 16.57 3.42
CA GLN A 89 8.59 17.89 2.74
C GLN A 89 8.22 19.07 3.68
N GLY A 90 8.12 18.84 5.00
CA GLY A 90 7.79 19.90 5.96
C GLY A 90 6.34 20.38 5.92
N ALA A 91 5.45 19.70 5.18
CA ALA A 91 4.03 20.02 5.16
C ALA A 91 3.42 19.83 6.56
N SER A 92 2.51 20.73 6.95
CA SER A 92 1.99 20.72 8.32
C SER A 92 1.35 19.35 8.65
N PRO A 93 1.80 18.65 9.71
CA PRO A 93 1.43 17.24 9.93
C PRO A 93 -0.08 17.01 9.96
N ARG A 94 -0.83 17.87 10.65
CA ARG A 94 -2.29 17.78 10.77
C ARG A 94 -3.01 17.87 9.41
N THR A 95 -2.59 18.79 8.54
CA THR A 95 -3.24 18.97 7.23
C THR A 95 -2.87 17.87 6.25
N THR A 96 -1.62 17.40 6.31
CA THR A 96 -1.11 16.34 5.43
C THR A 96 -1.76 15.01 5.77
N ILE A 97 -1.79 14.64 7.05
CA ILE A 97 -2.38 13.37 7.50
C ILE A 97 -3.86 13.32 7.12
N GLY A 98 -4.63 14.38 7.38
CA GLY A 98 -6.04 14.44 6.99
C GLY A 98 -6.23 14.34 5.48
N THR A 99 -5.45 15.08 4.70
CA THR A 99 -5.52 15.07 3.23
C THR A 99 -5.20 13.70 2.64
N VAL A 100 -4.14 13.06 3.13
CA VAL A 100 -3.68 11.77 2.61
C VAL A 100 -4.65 10.65 2.98
N ASN A 101 -5.16 10.65 4.21
CA ASN A 101 -6.16 9.67 4.64
C ASN A 101 -7.47 9.80 3.85
N THR A 102 -7.95 11.02 3.62
CA THR A 102 -9.14 11.22 2.77
C THR A 102 -8.86 10.75 1.34
N ALA A 103 -7.69 11.06 0.78
CA ALA A 103 -7.33 10.60 -0.56
C ALA A 103 -7.22 9.08 -0.65
N GLU A 104 -6.67 8.43 0.37
CA GLU A 104 -6.57 6.97 0.51
C GLU A 104 -7.95 6.32 0.57
N PHE A 105 -8.92 6.93 1.25
CA PHE A 105 -10.31 6.44 1.26
C PHE A 105 -10.92 6.42 -0.16
N PHE A 106 -10.81 7.53 -0.91
CA PHE A 106 -11.32 7.58 -2.28
C PHE A 106 -10.57 6.63 -3.22
N LEU A 107 -9.26 6.52 -3.04
CA LEU A 107 -8.42 5.59 -3.78
C LEU A 107 -8.86 4.15 -3.55
N THR A 108 -8.89 3.69 -2.30
CA THR A 108 -9.24 2.31 -1.93
C THR A 108 -10.67 1.96 -2.31
N ALA A 109 -11.62 2.90 -2.18
CA ALA A 109 -12.99 2.75 -2.67
C ALA A 109 -13.02 2.57 -4.19
N THR A 110 -12.23 3.36 -4.93
CA THR A 110 -12.16 3.28 -6.40
C THR A 110 -11.49 1.99 -6.88
N ILE A 111 -10.40 1.58 -6.24
CA ILE A 111 -9.72 0.29 -6.51
C ILE A 111 -10.70 -0.86 -6.26
N SER A 112 -11.40 -0.84 -5.12
CA SER A 112 -12.40 -1.86 -4.78
C SER A 112 -13.52 -1.91 -5.82
N ALA A 113 -14.08 -0.76 -6.20
CA ALA A 113 -15.09 -0.67 -7.26
C ALA A 113 -14.56 -1.21 -8.59
N THR A 114 -13.32 -0.86 -8.98
CA THR A 114 -12.70 -1.34 -10.22
C THR A 114 -12.57 -2.86 -10.21
N PHE A 115 -12.06 -3.45 -9.13
CA PHE A 115 -11.98 -4.92 -9.02
C PHE A 115 -13.36 -5.58 -9.08
N ILE A 116 -14.38 -5.02 -8.42
CA ILE A 116 -15.74 -5.54 -8.51
C ILE A 116 -16.28 -5.47 -9.94
N THR A 117 -16.03 -4.38 -10.67
CA THR A 117 -16.49 -4.24 -12.07
C THR A 117 -15.75 -5.18 -13.03
N GLN A 118 -14.47 -5.46 -12.79
CA GLN A 118 -13.64 -6.29 -13.68
C GLN A 118 -13.78 -7.78 -13.40
N LEU A 119 -13.80 -8.17 -12.12
CA LEU A 119 -13.83 -9.57 -11.67
C LEU A 119 -15.25 -10.04 -11.29
N GLY A 120 -16.19 -9.12 -11.07
CA GLY A 120 -17.55 -9.45 -10.63
C GLY A 120 -17.60 -10.18 -9.29
N TRP A 121 -18.61 -11.03 -9.11
CA TRP A 121 -18.75 -11.87 -7.92
C TRP A 121 -17.64 -12.91 -7.75
N ALA A 122 -16.83 -13.17 -8.79
CA ALA A 122 -15.68 -14.07 -8.68
C ALA A 122 -14.59 -13.53 -7.72
N ALA A 123 -14.56 -12.22 -7.49
CA ALA A 123 -13.68 -11.62 -6.48
C ALA A 123 -14.08 -12.01 -5.04
N PHE A 124 -15.37 -12.28 -4.78
CA PHE A 124 -15.91 -12.62 -3.46
C PHE A 124 -15.86 -14.13 -3.18
N THR A 125 -14.65 -14.68 -3.23
CA THR A 125 -14.44 -16.07 -2.79
C THR A 125 -14.60 -16.21 -1.28
N GLN A 126 -14.78 -17.44 -0.79
CA GLN A 126 -14.77 -17.71 0.67
C GLN A 126 -13.52 -17.17 1.35
N ALA A 127 -12.36 -17.26 0.69
CA ALA A 127 -11.09 -16.71 1.19
C ALA A 127 -11.14 -15.17 1.29
N THR A 128 -11.67 -14.49 0.27
CA THR A 128 -11.82 -13.03 0.27
C THR A 128 -12.75 -12.57 1.39
N VAL A 129 -13.91 -13.22 1.56
CA VAL A 129 -14.87 -12.87 2.62
C VAL A 129 -14.27 -13.12 4.01
N GLY A 130 -13.56 -14.24 4.20
CA GLY A 130 -12.84 -14.52 5.44
C GLY A 130 -11.78 -13.45 5.75
N LEU A 131 -11.04 -13.00 4.74
CA LEU A 131 -10.04 -11.93 4.87
C LEU A 131 -10.68 -10.59 5.23
N LEU A 132 -11.83 -10.24 4.64
CA LEU A 132 -12.58 -9.02 4.94
C LEU A 132 -13.06 -9.02 6.40
N ILE A 133 -13.70 -10.10 6.84
CA ILE A 133 -14.19 -10.23 8.22
C ILE A 133 -13.01 -10.17 9.21
N GLY A 134 -11.96 -10.96 8.95
CA GLY A 134 -10.76 -10.97 9.78
C GLY A 134 -10.08 -9.61 9.85
N GLY A 135 -10.01 -8.88 8.73
CA GLY A 135 -9.46 -7.53 8.66
C GLY A 135 -10.26 -6.51 9.47
N VAL A 136 -11.59 -6.52 9.36
CA VAL A 136 -12.47 -5.63 10.13
C VAL A 136 -12.35 -5.88 11.63
N LEU A 137 -12.30 -7.16 12.03
CA LEU A 137 -12.12 -7.52 13.43
C LEU A 137 -10.71 -7.20 13.95
N ALA A 138 -9.67 -7.35 13.13
CA ALA A 138 -8.28 -7.07 13.50
C ALA A 138 -7.93 -5.58 13.54
N ALA A 139 -8.59 -4.74 12.72
CA ALA A 139 -8.35 -3.30 12.64
C ALA A 139 -8.32 -2.56 13.99
N PRO A 140 -9.28 -2.73 14.93
CA PRO A 140 -9.23 -2.07 16.24
C PRO A 140 -8.01 -2.50 17.06
N PHE A 141 -7.64 -3.78 17.05
CA PHE A 141 -6.45 -4.27 17.75
C PHE A 141 -5.17 -3.68 17.14
N GLY A 142 -5.10 -3.60 15.82
CA GLY A 142 -4.01 -2.95 15.10
C GLY A 142 -3.85 -1.47 15.49
N ALA A 143 -4.96 -0.73 15.56
CA ALA A 143 -4.96 0.67 15.99
C ALA A 143 -4.51 0.82 17.46
N MET A 144 -4.96 -0.06 18.35
CA MET A 144 -4.53 -0.06 19.76
C MET A 144 -3.03 -0.33 19.91
N LEU A 145 -2.49 -1.27 19.13
CA LEU A 145 -1.06 -1.60 19.12
C LEU A 145 -0.23 -0.45 18.54
N ALA A 146 -0.65 0.12 17.40
CA ALA A 146 0.03 1.23 16.75
C ALA A 146 0.10 2.48 17.64
N LYS A 147 -0.89 2.68 18.53
CA LYS A 147 -0.87 3.77 19.53
C LYS A 147 0.20 3.57 20.62
N ARG A 148 0.58 2.33 20.93
CA ARG A 148 1.51 1.99 22.03
C ARG A 148 2.94 1.72 21.57
N VAL A 149 3.11 1.25 20.33
CA VAL A 149 4.41 0.81 19.80
C VAL A 149 5.10 1.96 19.05
N PRO A 150 6.41 2.20 19.27
CA PRO A 150 7.15 3.22 18.53
C PRO A 150 7.10 2.98 17.01
N ALA A 151 6.97 4.07 16.24
CA ALA A 151 6.89 4.01 14.77
C ALA A 151 8.06 3.24 14.14
N LYS A 152 9.28 3.38 14.69
CA LYS A 152 10.46 2.61 14.27
C LYS A 152 10.24 1.11 14.36
N THR A 153 9.77 0.62 15.50
CA THR A 153 9.51 -0.81 15.74
C THR A 153 8.42 -1.31 14.82
N LEU A 154 7.35 -0.53 14.63
CA LEU A 154 6.26 -0.89 13.73
C LEU A 154 6.75 -1.03 12.27
N MET A 155 7.54 -0.06 11.78
CA MET A 155 8.13 -0.11 10.44
C MET A 155 9.04 -1.33 10.23
N VAL A 156 9.89 -1.63 11.21
CA VAL A 156 10.78 -2.80 11.14
C VAL A 156 9.96 -4.09 11.16
N LEU A 157 8.99 -4.22 12.06
CA LEU A 157 8.17 -5.43 12.20
C LEU A 157 7.36 -5.70 10.93
N VAL A 158 6.67 -4.68 10.40
CA VAL A 158 5.94 -4.79 9.12
C VAL A 158 6.90 -5.12 7.98
N GLY A 159 8.06 -4.46 7.91
CA GLY A 159 9.08 -4.75 6.91
C GLY A 159 9.60 -6.18 6.95
N VAL A 160 9.88 -6.72 8.16
CA VAL A 160 10.33 -8.11 8.35
C VAL A 160 9.26 -9.08 7.87
N ILE A 161 8.03 -8.93 8.37
CA ILE A 161 6.92 -9.84 8.04
C ILE A 161 6.68 -9.82 6.54
N LEU A 162 6.55 -8.63 5.95
CA LEU A 162 6.28 -8.47 4.52
C LEU A 162 7.39 -9.06 3.64
N THR A 163 8.66 -8.84 4.02
CA THR A 163 9.80 -9.39 3.28
C THR A 163 9.80 -10.91 3.33
N ILE A 164 9.64 -11.50 4.51
CA ILE A 164 9.69 -12.96 4.69
C ILE A 164 8.52 -13.63 3.96
N THR A 165 7.29 -13.12 4.12
CA THR A 165 6.11 -13.72 3.49
C THR A 165 6.17 -13.60 1.97
N SER A 166 6.62 -12.46 1.45
CA SER A 166 6.73 -12.23 0.00
C SER A 166 7.86 -13.04 -0.61
N LEU A 167 9.02 -13.13 0.05
CA LEU A 167 10.15 -13.93 -0.40
C LEU A 167 9.81 -15.42 -0.42
N PHE A 168 9.12 -15.91 0.62
CA PHE A 168 8.63 -17.29 0.66
C PHE A 168 7.60 -17.56 -0.44
N GLY A 169 6.68 -16.62 -0.68
CA GLY A 169 5.74 -16.71 -1.79
C GLY A 169 6.45 -16.75 -3.14
N LEU A 170 7.48 -15.91 -3.33
CA LEU A 170 8.25 -15.81 -4.57
C LEU A 170 9.02 -17.10 -4.83
N TYR A 171 9.69 -17.62 -3.81
CA TYR A 171 10.37 -18.92 -3.88
C TYR A 171 9.41 -20.03 -4.32
N ARG A 172 8.22 -20.10 -3.72
CA ARG A 172 7.20 -21.08 -4.12
C ARG A 172 6.63 -20.86 -5.53
N ALA A 173 6.58 -19.63 -6.02
CA ALA A 173 6.06 -19.33 -7.36
C ALA A 173 7.08 -19.60 -8.48
N ILE A 174 8.37 -19.70 -8.15
CA ILE A 174 9.44 -20.01 -9.11
C ILE A 174 9.75 -21.52 -9.13
N TRP A 175 9.62 -22.19 -7.99
CA TRP A 175 10.04 -23.59 -7.82
C TRP A 175 8.89 -24.63 -7.90
N HIS A 176 7.64 -24.17 -8.06
CA HIS A 176 6.44 -24.99 -8.33
C HIS A 176 5.61 -24.31 -9.42
#